data_AF-A0A2E8KR17-F1
#
_entry.id   AF-A0A2E8KR17-F1
#
_cell.length_a   1.000
_cell.length_b   1.000
_cell.length_c   1.000
_cell.angle_alpha   90.00
_cell.angle_beta   90.00
_cell.angle_gamma   90.00
#
_symmetry.space_group_name_H-M   'P 1'
#
loop_
_entity.id
_entity.type
_entity.pdbx_description
1 polymer ?
#
loop_
_entity_poly.entity_id
_entity_poly.type
_entity_poly.pdbx_seq_one_letter_code
_entity_poly.pdbx_strand_id
1 'polypeptide(L)'
;MINAQQLNVYNPQELYDEAGGLFDKDIVRNMFVDFEDPNYHTTLVNAFFENPSLRIPATVAIDEMTAFNVGARYKGNSTFCLPNDEGNVKVPYNLDFNYFDEDGELLGYHKVKLANAWMDPTFAKEYVAAQIYQRYLPTPEVNLVALHTQGN
;
A
#
# COMPACT_ATOMS: atom_id res chain seq x y z
N MET A 1 9.13 -32.30 42.84
CA MET A 1 9.78 -31.59 41.72
C MET A 1 8.75 -30.61 41.19
N ILE A 2 8.94 -29.31 41.41
CA ILE A 2 8.02 -28.28 40.90
C ILE A 2 8.45 -28.02 39.47
N ASN A 3 7.60 -28.36 38.50
CA ASN A 3 7.85 -27.98 37.10
C ASN A 3 7.77 -26.46 37.01
N ALA A 4 8.86 -25.80 36.62
CA ALA A 4 8.85 -24.39 36.31
C ALA A 4 7.87 -24.14 35.15
N GLN A 5 7.01 -23.12 35.28
CA GLN A 5 6.16 -22.67 34.18
C GLN A 5 7.04 -22.25 33.02
N GLN A 6 6.86 -22.89 31.87
CA GLN A 6 7.48 -22.45 30.62
C GLN A 6 6.81 -21.14 30.21
N LEU A 7 7.52 -20.02 30.38
CA LEU A 7 7.08 -18.74 29.82
C LEU A 7 7.26 -18.80 28.30
N ASN A 8 6.16 -18.83 27.57
CA ASN A 8 6.17 -18.52 26.14
C ASN A 8 6.28 -17.00 26.00
N VAL A 9 7.49 -16.53 25.67
CA VAL A 9 7.72 -15.14 25.30
C VAL A 9 7.24 -14.98 23.86
N TYR A 10 6.07 -14.38 23.67
CA TYR A 10 5.57 -14.06 22.34
C TYR A 10 6.45 -12.98 21.71
N ASN A 11 7.03 -13.29 20.55
CA ASN A 11 7.81 -12.35 19.77
C ASN A 11 6.97 -11.83 18.60
N PRO A 12 6.41 -10.60 18.68
CA PRO A 12 5.60 -10.06 17.59
C PRO A 12 6.41 -9.82 16.30
N GLN A 13 7.75 -9.84 16.35
CA GLN A 13 8.59 -9.69 15.16
C GLN A 13 8.42 -10.84 14.17
N GLU A 14 7.96 -12.01 14.62
CA GLU A 14 7.70 -13.18 13.76
C GLU A 14 6.46 -13.01 12.87
N LEU A 15 5.71 -11.92 13.03
CA LEU A 15 4.53 -11.61 12.19
C LEU A 15 4.82 -10.63 11.04
N TYR A 16 6.03 -10.07 10.97
CA TYR A 16 6.42 -9.16 9.91
C TYR A 16 6.97 -9.92 8.70
N ASP A 17 6.98 -9.28 7.53
CA ASP A 17 7.48 -9.86 6.29
C ASP A 17 8.91 -10.38 6.45
N GLU A 18 9.13 -11.58 5.92
CA GLU A 18 10.47 -12.12 5.74
C GLU A 18 11.22 -11.38 4.61
N ALA A 19 12.53 -11.59 4.54
CA ALA A 19 13.34 -11.06 3.44
C ALA A 19 12.76 -11.46 2.07
N GLY A 20 12.67 -10.52 1.15
CA GLY A 20 12.01 -10.66 -0.14
C GLY A 20 10.50 -10.41 -0.13
N GLY A 21 9.88 -10.10 1.01
CA GLY A 21 8.47 -9.69 1.13
C GLY A 21 8.17 -8.32 0.51
N LEU A 22 6.90 -7.91 0.55
CA LEU A 22 6.47 -6.61 -0.01
C LEU A 22 7.13 -5.44 0.74
N PHE A 23 7.30 -5.58 2.05
CA PHE A 23 7.85 -4.54 2.92
C PHE A 23 9.34 -4.71 3.25
N ASP A 24 10.07 -5.55 2.51
CA ASP A 24 11.52 -5.71 2.70
C ASP A 24 12.26 -4.38 2.50
N LYS A 25 12.78 -3.84 3.61
CA LYS A 25 13.50 -2.57 3.68
C LYS A 25 14.73 -2.46 2.78
N ASP A 26 15.31 -3.58 2.37
CA ASP A 26 16.51 -3.59 1.54
C ASP A 26 16.17 -3.57 0.04
N ILE A 27 14.88 -3.53 -0.31
CA ILE A 27 14.37 -3.54 -1.69
C ILE A 27 13.42 -2.36 -1.92
N VAL A 28 13.72 -1.53 -2.92
CA VAL A 28 12.77 -0.55 -3.48
C VAL A 28 12.24 -1.09 -4.80
N ARG A 29 10.98 -1.49 -4.82
CA ARG A 29 10.34 -2.13 -5.98
C ARG A 29 9.77 -1.10 -6.96
N ASN A 30 9.60 -1.53 -8.21
CA ASN A 30 8.80 -0.80 -9.20
C ASN A 30 7.44 -1.47 -9.30
N MET A 31 6.37 -0.69 -9.07
CA MET A 31 4.99 -1.14 -9.22
C MET A 31 4.34 -0.38 -10.37
N PHE A 32 3.80 -1.11 -11.34
CA PHE A 32 3.08 -0.58 -12.48
C PHE A 32 1.59 -0.86 -12.28
N VAL A 33 0.76 0.17 -12.45
CA VAL A 33 -0.69 0.05 -12.35
C VAL A 33 -1.31 0.52 -13.67
N ASP A 34 -1.93 -0.42 -14.37
CA ASP A 34 -2.62 -0.21 -15.64
C ASP A 34 -4.12 -0.38 -15.46
N PHE A 35 -4.85 0.74 -15.48
CA PHE A 35 -6.31 0.72 -15.33
C PHE A 35 -6.99 0.32 -16.65
N GLU A 36 -8.11 -0.39 -16.54
CA GLU A 36 -8.93 -0.72 -17.72
C GLU A 36 -9.60 0.52 -18.31
N ASP A 37 -9.93 1.50 -17.46
CA ASP A 37 -10.48 2.80 -17.87
C ASP A 37 -9.35 3.74 -18.33
N PRO A 38 -9.28 4.15 -19.62
CA PRO A 38 -8.28 5.10 -20.08
C PRO A 38 -8.43 6.50 -19.45
N ASN A 39 -9.58 6.83 -18.84
CA ASN A 39 -9.84 8.07 -18.12
C ASN A 39 -9.82 7.89 -16.59
N TYR A 40 -9.10 6.87 -16.10
CA TYR A 40 -9.08 6.47 -14.69
C TYR A 40 -8.96 7.63 -13.70
N HIS A 41 -8.11 8.62 -13.98
CA HIS A 41 -7.87 9.72 -13.06
C HIS A 41 -9.15 10.54 -12.85
N THR A 42 -9.81 10.98 -13.92
CA THR A 42 -11.08 11.69 -13.86
C THR A 42 -12.15 10.85 -13.16
N THR A 43 -12.25 9.56 -13.51
CA THR A 43 -13.20 8.63 -12.89
C THR A 43 -12.97 8.51 -11.38
N LEU A 44 -11.72 8.36 -10.94
CA LEU A 44 -11.36 8.23 -9.53
C LEU A 44 -11.46 9.55 -8.76
N VAL A 45 -11.21 10.70 -9.38
CA VAL A 45 -11.45 12.02 -8.79
C VAL A 45 -12.94 12.20 -8.51
N ASN A 46 -13.80 11.95 -9.49
CA ASN A 46 -15.25 12.04 -9.30
C ASN A 46 -15.73 11.05 -8.25
N ALA A 47 -15.23 9.81 -8.30
CA ALA A 47 -15.52 8.79 -7.29
C ALA A 47 -15.14 9.25 -5.88
N PHE A 48 -14.00 9.92 -5.69
CA PHE A 48 -13.57 10.40 -4.38
C PHE A 48 -14.61 11.31 -3.71
N PHE A 49 -15.30 12.16 -4.49
CA PHE A 49 -16.29 13.11 -3.96
C PHE A 49 -17.73 12.59 -3.99
N GLU A 50 -18.10 11.83 -5.02
CA GLU A 50 -19.49 11.46 -5.29
C GLU A 50 -19.82 10.01 -4.93
N ASN A 51 -18.83 9.11 -5.00
CA ASN A 51 -19.00 7.69 -4.68
C ASN A 51 -17.71 7.06 -4.09
N PRO A 52 -17.34 7.39 -2.84
CA PRO A 52 -16.02 7.06 -2.28
C PRO A 52 -15.74 5.55 -2.10
N SER A 53 -16.79 4.73 -2.23
CA SER A 53 -16.73 3.27 -2.17
C SER A 53 -16.41 2.63 -3.52
N LEU A 54 -16.57 3.36 -4.63
CA LEU A 54 -16.26 2.86 -5.96
C LEU A 54 -14.78 2.50 -6.06
N ARG A 55 -14.52 1.33 -6.64
CA ARG A 55 -13.21 0.97 -7.18
C ARG A 55 -13.38 0.64 -8.65
N ILE A 56 -12.37 0.99 -9.42
CA ILE A 56 -12.27 0.58 -10.82
C ILE A 56 -11.20 -0.52 -10.94
N PRO A 57 -11.36 -1.45 -11.90
CA PRO A 57 -10.40 -2.51 -12.11
C PRO A 57 -9.08 -1.99 -12.71
N ALA A 58 -7.98 -2.57 -12.25
CA ALA A 58 -6.64 -2.36 -12.77
C ALA A 58 -5.85 -3.67 -12.77
N THR A 59 -4.83 -3.73 -13.63
CA THR A 59 -3.76 -4.71 -13.56
C THR A 59 -2.59 -4.09 -12.81
N VAL A 60 -2.03 -4.82 -11.84
CA VAL A 60 -0.88 -4.38 -11.04
C VAL A 60 0.28 -5.34 -11.27
N ALA A 61 1.39 -4.83 -11.78
CA ALA A 61 2.63 -5.59 -11.94
C ALA A 61 3.72 -5.08 -10.98
N ILE A 62 4.42 -6.01 -10.33
CA ILE A 62 5.56 -5.71 -9.46
C ILE A 62 6.59 -6.83 -9.61
N ASP A 63 7.82 -6.46 -9.93
CA ASP A 63 8.88 -7.42 -10.29
C ASP A 63 8.42 -8.41 -11.38
N GLU A 64 8.42 -9.72 -11.10
CA GLU A 64 7.94 -10.77 -12.02
C GLU A 64 6.47 -11.18 -11.78
N MET A 65 5.78 -10.53 -10.83
CA MET A 65 4.40 -10.83 -10.45
C MET A 65 3.41 -9.89 -11.15
N THR A 66 2.25 -10.41 -11.52
CA THR A 66 1.14 -9.62 -12.07
C THR A 66 -0.17 -10.07 -11.44
N ALA A 67 -0.90 -9.12 -10.86
CA ALA A 67 -2.24 -9.29 -10.32
C ALA A 67 -3.26 -8.62 -11.25
N PHE A 68 -4.26 -9.38 -11.69
CA PHE A 68 -5.35 -8.89 -12.52
C PHE A 68 -6.56 -8.54 -11.65
N ASN A 69 -7.49 -7.75 -12.18
CA ASN A 69 -8.74 -7.40 -11.50
C ASN A 69 -8.53 -6.81 -10.08
N VAL A 70 -7.55 -5.93 -9.92
CA VAL A 70 -7.31 -5.24 -8.64
C VAL A 70 -8.27 -4.05 -8.53
N GLY A 71 -9.00 -3.96 -7.42
CA GLY A 71 -9.86 -2.83 -7.14
C GLY A 71 -9.06 -1.61 -6.69
N ALA A 72 -8.98 -0.57 -7.52
CA ALA A 72 -8.22 0.63 -7.22
C ALA A 72 -9.12 1.84 -6.93
N ARG A 73 -8.73 2.67 -5.96
CA ARG A 73 -9.33 3.98 -5.67
C ARG A 73 -8.35 4.95 -5.04
N TYR A 74 -8.66 6.24 -5.04
CA TYR A 74 -7.96 7.22 -4.22
C TYR A 74 -8.32 7.11 -2.73
N LYS A 75 -7.39 7.50 -1.85
CA LYS A 75 -7.58 7.47 -0.39
C LYS A 75 -7.07 8.73 0.29
N GLY A 76 -7.50 8.94 1.53
CA GLY A 76 -7.05 10.08 2.35
C GLY A 76 -8.09 11.19 2.36
N ASN A 77 -7.63 12.38 2.73
CA ASN A 77 -8.43 13.60 2.73
C ASN A 77 -7.54 14.70 2.12
N SER A 78 -6.92 15.55 2.94
CA SER A 78 -5.99 16.59 2.46
C SER A 78 -4.80 16.03 1.66
N THR A 79 -4.35 14.81 1.94
CA THR A 79 -3.28 14.14 1.19
C THR A 79 -3.69 13.72 -0.23
N PHE A 80 -4.98 13.69 -0.55
CA PHE A 80 -5.48 13.58 -1.91
C PHE A 80 -5.88 14.97 -2.45
N CYS A 81 -6.71 15.73 -1.73
CA CYS A 81 -7.27 16.98 -2.23
C CYS A 81 -6.20 18.01 -2.58
N LEU A 82 -5.23 18.26 -1.69
CA LEU A 82 -4.21 19.29 -1.92
C LEU A 82 -3.35 19.02 -3.18
N PRO A 83 -2.73 17.84 -3.36
CA PRO A 83 -1.99 17.56 -4.58
C PRO A 83 -2.89 17.54 -5.83
N ASN A 84 -4.12 17.03 -5.71
CA ASN A 84 -5.06 17.01 -6.83
C ASN A 84 -5.44 18.43 -7.30
N ASP A 85 -5.72 19.33 -6.37
CA ASP A 85 -6.08 20.73 -6.67
C ASP A 85 -4.93 21.50 -7.32
N GLU A 86 -3.68 21.12 -6.99
CA GLU A 86 -2.45 21.62 -7.63
C GLU A 86 -2.11 20.93 -8.96
N GLY A 87 -2.96 20.00 -9.45
CA GLY A 87 -2.72 19.24 -10.66
C GLY A 87 -1.53 18.26 -10.56
N ASN A 88 -1.15 17.87 -9.35
CA ASN A 88 -0.04 16.96 -9.12
C ASN A 88 -0.46 15.51 -9.38
N VAL A 89 0.27 14.82 -10.24
CA VAL A 89 0.05 13.40 -10.59
C VAL A 89 0.28 12.44 -9.41
N LYS A 90 1.06 12.84 -8.40
CA LYS A 90 1.40 12.01 -7.24
C LYS A 90 0.32 12.08 -6.16
N VAL A 91 -0.74 11.32 -6.39
CA VAL A 91 -1.88 11.14 -5.47
C VAL A 91 -1.86 9.75 -4.81
N PRO A 92 -2.47 9.61 -3.61
CA PRO A 92 -2.42 8.36 -2.84
C PRO A 92 -3.50 7.34 -3.28
N TYR A 93 -3.10 6.07 -3.41
CA TYR A 93 -3.97 4.97 -3.86
C TYR A 93 -4.26 3.95 -2.75
N ASN A 94 -5.42 3.31 -2.82
CA ASN A 94 -5.73 2.08 -2.11
C ASN A 94 -6.01 1.00 -3.15
N LEU A 95 -5.18 -0.04 -3.14
CA LEU A 95 -5.29 -1.20 -4.03
C LEU A 95 -5.84 -2.36 -3.21
N ASP A 96 -7.05 -2.81 -3.56
CA ASP A 96 -7.74 -3.93 -2.95
C ASP A 96 -7.66 -5.12 -3.94
N PHE A 97 -6.70 -6.01 -3.73
CA PHE A 97 -6.45 -7.19 -4.58
C PHE A 97 -7.58 -8.19 -4.48
N ASN A 98 -8.23 -8.26 -3.31
CA ASN A 98 -9.35 -9.17 -3.10
C ASN A 98 -10.74 -8.58 -3.39
N TYR A 99 -10.80 -7.46 -4.13
CA TYR A 99 -12.08 -6.76 -4.34
C TYR A 99 -12.98 -7.45 -5.35
N PHE A 100 -12.40 -7.92 -6.46
CA PHE A 100 -13.12 -8.63 -7.52
C PHE A 100 -12.86 -10.15 -7.53
N ASP A 101 -11.82 -10.60 -6.83
CA ASP A 101 -11.44 -11.99 -6.65
C ASP A 101 -11.16 -12.24 -5.16
N GLU A 102 -11.91 -13.10 -4.47
CA GLU A 102 -11.81 -13.21 -3.01
C GLU A 102 -10.45 -13.71 -2.50
N ASP A 103 -9.76 -14.50 -3.32
CA ASP A 103 -8.44 -15.06 -3.03
C ASP A 103 -7.30 -14.16 -3.52
N GLY A 104 -7.63 -13.04 -4.17
CA GLY A 104 -6.64 -12.13 -4.78
C GLY A 104 -5.69 -11.51 -3.75
N GLU A 105 -4.39 -11.66 -3.97
CA GLU A 105 -3.35 -11.11 -3.12
C GLU A 105 -2.12 -10.65 -3.93
N LEU A 106 -1.29 -9.84 -3.28
CA LEU A 106 0.04 -9.48 -3.75
C LEU A 106 1.04 -9.72 -2.62
N LEU A 107 1.95 -10.67 -2.82
CA LEU A 107 2.98 -11.03 -1.83
C LEU A 107 2.40 -11.29 -0.43
N GLY A 108 1.26 -12.01 -0.35
CA GLY A 108 0.57 -12.31 0.92
C GLY A 108 -0.40 -11.22 1.41
N TYR A 109 -0.59 -10.14 0.67
CA TYR A 109 -1.46 -9.03 1.06
C TYR A 109 -2.67 -8.87 0.14
N HIS A 110 -3.86 -8.90 0.72
CA HIS A 110 -5.11 -8.54 0.00
C HIS A 110 -5.27 -7.05 -0.26
N LYS A 111 -4.48 -6.20 0.42
CA LYS A 111 -4.65 -4.75 0.37
C LYS A 111 -3.35 -4.00 0.59
N VAL A 112 -3.05 -3.07 -0.31
CA VAL A 112 -1.90 -2.19 -0.22
C VAL A 112 -2.35 -0.74 -0.28
N LYS A 113 -1.89 0.07 0.70
CA LYS A 113 -2.15 1.51 0.76
C LYS A 113 -0.88 2.26 0.36
N LEU A 114 -0.98 3.02 -0.72
CA LEU A 114 0.10 3.86 -1.21
C LEU A 114 -0.12 5.28 -0.70
N ALA A 115 0.74 5.72 0.23
CA ALA A 115 0.80 7.11 0.65
C ALA A 115 1.66 7.91 -0.34
N ASN A 116 1.32 9.17 -0.59
CA ASN A 116 2.07 10.03 -1.49
C ASN A 116 3.16 10.87 -0.81
N ALA A 117 3.26 10.79 0.53
CA ALA A 117 4.15 11.57 1.37
C ALA A 117 4.11 13.09 1.10
N TRP A 118 2.93 13.63 0.75
CA TRP A 118 2.74 15.04 0.37
C TRP A 118 3.37 16.05 1.35
N MET A 119 3.25 15.78 2.66
CA MET A 119 3.75 16.65 3.73
C MET A 119 5.14 16.23 4.26
N ASP A 120 5.79 15.26 3.63
CA ASP A 120 7.10 14.75 4.06
C ASP A 120 8.11 14.70 2.91
N PRO A 121 8.90 15.76 2.70
CA PRO A 121 9.87 15.80 1.59
C PRO A 121 11.02 14.79 1.77
N THR A 122 11.18 14.18 2.94
CA THR A 122 12.23 13.18 3.19
C THR A 122 11.79 11.76 2.87
N PHE A 123 10.48 11.52 2.72
CA PHE A 123 9.87 10.17 2.62
C PHE A 123 10.22 9.24 3.81
N ALA A 124 10.80 9.76 4.89
CA ALA A 124 11.43 8.96 5.92
C ALA A 124 10.68 8.97 7.25
N LYS A 125 9.81 9.95 7.51
CA LYS A 125 9.19 10.09 8.85
C LYS A 125 8.36 8.88 9.22
N GLU A 126 7.49 8.43 8.31
CA GLU A 126 6.63 7.26 8.55
C GLU A 126 7.45 5.98 8.67
N TYR A 127 8.41 5.78 7.77
CA TYR A 127 9.31 4.63 7.78
C TYR A 127 10.13 4.53 9.09
N VAL A 128 10.81 5.61 9.48
CA VAL A 128 11.64 5.63 10.70
C VAL A 128 10.79 5.48 11.95
N ALA A 129 9.61 6.12 12.01
CA ALA A 129 8.70 5.95 13.12
C ALA A 129 8.21 4.50 13.26
N ALA A 130 7.84 3.87 12.14
CA ALA A 130 7.43 2.47 12.12
C ALA A 130 8.54 1.54 12.65
N GLN A 131 9.77 1.71 12.15
CA GLN A 131 10.93 0.92 12.59
C GLN A 131 11.25 1.06 14.09
N ILE A 132 11.00 2.24 14.67
CA ILE A 132 11.16 2.45 16.12
C ILE A 132 10.02 1.76 16.87
N TYR A 133 8.77 1.99 16.46
CA TYR A 133 7.60 1.47 17.17
C TYR A 133 7.48 -0.04 17.10
N GLN A 134 7.86 -0.67 15.99
CA GLN A 134 7.87 -2.13 15.83
C GLN A 134 8.68 -2.84 16.91
N ARG A 135 9.69 -2.19 17.51
CA ARG A 135 10.49 -2.76 18.61
C ARG A 135 9.72 -2.89 19.92
N TYR A 136 8.61 -2.19 20.07
CA TYR A 136 7.89 -2.04 21.33
C TYR A 136 6.39 -2.32 21.22
N LEU A 137 5.80 -2.17 20.04
CA LEU A 137 4.36 -2.24 19.79
C LEU A 137 4.07 -2.86 18.42
N PRO A 138 2.97 -3.64 18.28
CA PRO A 138 2.45 -4.03 16.97
C PRO A 138 2.23 -2.79 16.11
N THR A 139 2.94 -2.70 15.00
CA THR A 139 3.00 -1.50 14.14
C THR A 139 3.00 -1.92 12.68
N PRO A 140 2.26 -1.24 11.79
CA PRO A 140 2.27 -1.57 10.36
C PRO A 140 3.68 -1.55 9.77
N GLU A 141 3.91 -2.43 8.81
CA GLU A 141 5.11 -2.39 7.98
C GLU A 141 4.98 -1.28 6.93
N VAL A 142 6.11 -0.63 6.64
CA VAL A 142 6.18 0.53 5.76
C VAL A 142 7.43 0.37 4.92
N ASN A 143 7.30 0.56 3.61
CA ASN A 143 8.41 0.60 2.68
C ASN A 143 8.12 1.57 1.54
N LEU A 144 9.15 1.93 0.77
CA LEU A 144 9.04 2.78 -0.40
C LEU A 144 8.88 1.94 -1.67
N VAL A 145 8.03 2.43 -2.58
CA VAL A 145 7.83 1.84 -3.91
C VAL A 145 7.86 2.95 -4.96
N ALA A 146 8.51 2.69 -6.09
CA ALA A 146 8.39 3.52 -7.28
C ALA A 146 7.10 3.10 -8.00
N LEU A 147 6.07 3.93 -7.87
CA LEU A 147 4.77 3.71 -8.50
C LEU A 147 4.74 4.37 -9.88
N HIS A 148 4.31 3.63 -10.88
CA HIS A 148 4.06 4.07 -12.25
C HIS A 148 2.60 3.81 -12.61
N THR A 149 1.89 4.78 -13.18
CA THR A 149 0.47 4.64 -13.56
C THR A 149 0.28 5.03 -15.02
N GLN A 150 -0.16 4.08 -15.85
CA GLN A 150 -0.48 4.28 -17.29
C GLN A 150 0.42 5.28 -18.03
N GLY A 151 1.73 5.00 -18.07
CA GLY A 151 2.71 5.79 -18.83
C GLY A 151 3.30 7.01 -18.13
N ASN A 152 3.02 7.21 -16.84
CA ASN A 152 3.67 8.21 -15.96
C ASN A 152 4.38 7.56 -14.77
#